data_AF-A0A218V565-F1
#
_entry.id   AF-A0A218V565-F1
#
_cell.length_a   1.000
_cell.length_b   1.000
_cell.length_c   1.000
_cell.angle_alpha   90.00
_cell.angle_beta   90.00
_cell.angle_gamma   90.00
#
_symmetry.space_group_name_H-M   'P 1'
#
loop_
_entity.id
_entity.type
_entity.pdbx_description
1 polymer ?
#
loop_
_entity_poly.entity_id
_entity_poly.type
_entity_poly.pdbx_seq_one_letter_code
_entity_poly.pdbx_strand_id
1 'polypeptide(L)'
;MGLVEGPGGLGQGGMAATLRDDSHESETKYEEYGYNAQLSDRISLDRSIPDYRPKKCKQMTYPEDLPQISVVFIFVNEALSVILRSVHSVVNHTPSHLLKEIILVDDNSDNVELKFNLDQYVHKRYPGLVKIVRNNKREGLIRARIQGWKAATSPVVGFFDAHVEFNIGWAEPALTRIKEDRKRIILPAIDNIKYNTFEVQQYANAAHGYNWGLWCMYIIPPQDWLDKGDESAPIRTPAMIGCSFVVDREYFGEIGLLDPGMEVYGGENIELGMRVWQCGGSMEVLPCSRVAHIERTKKPYNNDIDYYAKRNALRAAEVWMDDFKSHVYMAWNIPMANPGVDFGDVSERIALRQRLQCRSFKWYLENVYPEMRVYNNTVTYGEVRNSKASGYCLDQGAEEDDKAILYPCHGMSSQLVRYSSEGVLQLGPLGSTAFLPDSKCLVDDGKGRTPTLKKCEDVLRPAQRFWDFTQNGPIISRDTGRCLEVEMSKDANFGLRLVVQRCSGQKWMIRNWIKHGRH
;
A
#
# COMPACT_ATOMS: atom_id res chain seq x y z
N MET A 1 -25.33 16.27 21.11
CA MET A 1 -24.44 15.87 19.99
C MET A 1 -25.09 16.01 18.62
N GLY A 2 -26.43 16.04 18.49
CA GLY A 2 -27.07 16.32 17.19
C GLY A 2 -26.97 15.18 16.16
N LEU A 3 -26.43 14.03 16.57
CA LEU A 3 -26.33 12.82 15.77
C LEU A 3 -27.67 12.08 15.72
N VAL A 4 -27.90 11.36 14.62
CA VAL A 4 -29.13 10.61 14.36
C VAL A 4 -28.90 9.14 14.72
N GLU A 5 -29.79 8.57 15.53
CA GLU A 5 -29.81 7.14 15.88
C GLU A 5 -31.10 6.48 15.37
N GLY A 6 -31.06 5.16 15.20
CA GLY A 6 -32.20 4.35 14.76
C GLY A 6 -32.25 4.12 13.23
N PRO A 7 -33.09 3.18 12.77
CA PRO A 7 -33.16 2.80 11.36
C PRO A 7 -33.80 3.91 10.52
N GLY A 8 -33.26 4.15 9.32
CA GLY A 8 -33.82 5.07 8.33
C GLY A 8 -33.07 6.40 8.20
N GLY A 9 -33.65 7.31 7.40
CA GLY A 9 -33.05 8.61 7.10
C GLY A 9 -32.13 8.61 5.89
N LEU A 10 -31.27 9.63 5.80
CA LEU A 10 -30.29 9.77 4.73
C LEU A 10 -29.32 8.59 4.72
N GLY A 11 -28.98 8.11 3.52
CA GLY A 11 -27.99 7.04 3.34
C GLY A 11 -28.46 5.65 3.79
N GLN A 12 -29.75 5.47 4.10
CA GLN A 12 -30.32 4.17 4.46
C GLN A 12 -30.13 3.16 3.33
N GLY A 13 -29.78 1.92 3.69
CA GLY A 13 -29.49 0.87 2.72
C GLY A 13 -28.18 1.08 1.96
N GLY A 14 -27.29 1.95 2.45
CA GLY A 14 -26.04 2.32 1.80
C GLY A 14 -26.23 3.14 0.51
N MET A 15 -27.40 3.74 0.31
CA MET A 15 -27.68 4.58 -0.86
C MET A 15 -26.93 5.90 -0.79
N ALA A 16 -26.64 6.50 -1.95
CA ALA A 16 -26.07 7.85 -2.03
C ALA A 16 -26.97 8.87 -1.33
N ALA A 17 -26.36 9.75 -0.53
CA ALA A 17 -27.04 10.85 0.14
C ALA A 17 -26.38 12.20 -0.20
N THR A 18 -27.17 13.26 -0.16
CA THR A 18 -26.72 14.64 -0.37
C THR A 18 -27.43 15.57 0.59
N LEU A 19 -26.76 16.67 0.97
CA LEU A 19 -27.37 17.76 1.70
C LEU A 19 -27.86 18.83 0.70
N ARG A 20 -28.92 19.55 1.03
CA ARG A 20 -29.48 20.60 0.15
C ARG A 20 -28.73 21.93 0.24
N ASP A 21 -27.99 22.17 1.32
CA ASP A 21 -27.20 23.38 1.53
C ASP A 21 -25.70 23.05 1.45
N ASP A 22 -25.04 23.55 0.41
CA ASP A 22 -23.58 23.65 0.32
C ASP A 22 -23.15 24.95 1.02
N SER A 23 -22.83 24.88 2.31
CA SER A 23 -22.24 26.00 3.05
C SER A 23 -20.71 25.95 2.99
N HIS A 24 -20.02 27.08 3.19
CA HIS A 24 -18.55 27.13 3.30
C HIS A 24 -17.96 26.22 4.42
N GLU A 25 -18.76 25.89 5.44
CA GLU A 25 -18.37 24.90 6.47
C GLU A 25 -18.24 23.47 5.89
N SER A 26 -18.99 23.14 4.84
CA SER A 26 -18.93 21.85 4.12
C SER A 26 -17.56 21.63 3.48
N GLU A 27 -17.05 22.64 2.77
CA GLU A 27 -15.73 22.61 2.14
C GLU A 27 -14.61 22.48 3.18
N THR A 28 -14.73 23.19 4.30
CA THR A 28 -13.69 23.21 5.35
C THR A 28 -13.55 21.84 6.03
N LYS A 29 -14.67 21.21 6.42
CA LYS A 29 -14.64 19.84 7.00
C LYS A 29 -14.18 18.81 5.96
N TYR A 30 -14.56 18.99 4.70
CA TYR A 30 -14.12 18.10 3.63
C TYR A 30 -12.59 18.12 3.47
N GLU A 31 -11.96 19.30 3.51
CA GLU A 31 -10.50 19.44 3.47
C GLU A 31 -9.80 18.84 4.70
N GLU A 32 -10.44 18.90 5.88
CA GLU A 32 -9.92 18.37 7.13
C GLU A 32 -9.90 16.83 7.15
N TYR A 33 -11.04 16.18 6.83
CA TYR A 33 -11.18 14.72 6.94
C TYR A 33 -10.86 13.98 5.62
N GLY A 34 -10.92 14.67 4.47
CA GLY A 34 -10.82 14.04 3.15
C GLY A 34 -12.11 13.33 2.69
N TYR A 35 -13.22 13.57 3.39
CA TYR A 35 -14.58 13.10 3.10
C TYR A 35 -15.63 14.05 3.70
N ASN A 36 -16.90 13.91 3.31
CA ASN A 36 -18.00 14.78 3.71
C ASN A 36 -18.51 14.48 5.14
N ALA A 37 -17.76 14.94 6.15
CA ALA A 37 -18.12 14.74 7.55
C ALA A 37 -19.45 15.40 7.94
N GLN A 38 -19.83 16.52 7.31
CA GLN A 38 -21.12 17.17 7.56
C GLN A 38 -22.31 16.30 7.14
N LEU A 39 -22.21 15.65 5.98
CA LEU A 39 -23.20 14.66 5.56
C LEU A 39 -23.21 13.46 6.53
N SER A 40 -22.04 12.99 6.95
CA SER A 40 -21.94 11.92 7.96
C SER A 40 -22.70 12.26 9.23
N ASP A 41 -22.63 13.50 9.74
CA ASP A 41 -23.33 13.90 10.96
C ASP A 41 -24.87 13.80 10.83
N ARG A 42 -25.40 13.77 9.61
CA ARG A 42 -26.84 13.63 9.29
C ARG A 42 -27.25 12.21 8.88
N ILE A 43 -26.30 11.31 8.66
CA ILE A 43 -26.55 9.89 8.38
C ILE A 43 -26.60 9.14 9.70
N SER A 44 -27.64 8.31 9.87
CA SER A 44 -27.84 7.53 11.09
C SER A 44 -26.61 6.70 11.46
N LEU A 45 -26.31 6.63 12.76
CA LEU A 45 -25.30 5.72 13.32
C LEU A 45 -25.71 4.25 13.15
N ASP A 46 -27.01 3.97 13.00
CA ASP A 46 -27.59 2.63 12.85
C ASP A 46 -28.08 2.35 11.43
N ARG A 47 -27.58 3.07 10.41
CA ARG A 47 -27.98 2.83 9.02
C ARG A 47 -27.66 1.38 8.61
N SER A 48 -28.50 0.79 7.76
CA SER A 48 -28.19 -0.48 7.12
C SER A 48 -27.33 -0.28 5.87
N ILE A 49 -26.51 -1.26 5.53
CA ILE A 49 -25.70 -1.31 4.29
C ILE A 49 -26.11 -2.53 3.43
N PRO A 50 -25.86 -2.53 2.12
CA PRO A 50 -26.21 -3.64 1.24
C PRO A 50 -25.39 -4.90 1.54
N ASP A 51 -26.02 -6.08 1.46
CA ASP A 51 -25.34 -7.37 1.62
C ASP A 51 -24.76 -7.85 0.27
N TYR A 52 -23.51 -7.46 0.00
CA TYR A 52 -22.74 -7.84 -1.18
C TYR A 52 -22.03 -9.21 -1.06
N ARG A 53 -22.32 -10.02 -0.03
CA ARG A 53 -21.72 -11.35 0.08
C ARG A 53 -22.16 -12.23 -1.11
N PRO A 54 -21.26 -13.10 -1.63
CA PRO A 54 -21.65 -14.11 -2.62
C PRO A 54 -22.87 -14.93 -2.16
N LYS A 55 -23.71 -15.36 -3.10
CA LYS A 55 -24.97 -16.09 -2.78
C LYS A 55 -24.73 -17.31 -1.87
N LYS A 56 -23.64 -18.04 -2.12
CA LYS A 56 -23.24 -19.21 -1.32
C LYS A 56 -22.93 -18.84 0.13
N CYS A 57 -22.23 -17.72 0.37
CA CYS A 57 -21.94 -17.24 1.73
C CYS A 57 -23.20 -16.99 2.57
N LYS A 58 -24.29 -16.52 1.94
CA LYS A 58 -25.57 -16.24 2.63
C LYS A 58 -26.28 -17.51 3.11
N GLN A 59 -25.92 -18.66 2.56
CA GLN A 59 -26.49 -19.98 2.88
C GLN A 59 -25.56 -20.82 3.76
N MET A 60 -24.34 -20.34 4.03
CA MET A 60 -23.38 -21.05 4.87
C MET A 60 -23.81 -20.98 6.34
N THR A 61 -23.54 -22.06 7.05
CA THR A 61 -23.67 -22.14 8.51
C THR A 61 -22.27 -22.28 9.11
N TYR A 62 -22.09 -21.74 10.29
CA TYR A 62 -20.82 -21.76 11.02
C TYR A 62 -21.01 -22.48 12.36
N PRO A 63 -19.94 -23.04 12.94
CA PRO A 63 -20.02 -23.61 14.28
C PRO A 63 -20.48 -22.56 15.30
N GLU A 64 -21.24 -22.98 16.31
CA GLU A 64 -21.67 -22.10 17.41
C GLU A 64 -20.52 -21.84 18.40
N ASP A 65 -19.57 -22.76 18.51
CA ASP A 65 -18.46 -22.74 19.48
C ASP A 65 -17.24 -21.98 18.94
N LEU A 66 -17.44 -20.75 18.45
CA LEU A 66 -16.36 -19.90 17.94
C LEU A 66 -15.67 -19.10 19.06
N PRO A 67 -14.37 -18.79 18.92
CA PRO A 67 -13.65 -17.98 19.89
C PRO A 67 -14.21 -16.55 19.92
N GLN A 68 -14.18 -15.92 21.09
CA GLN A 68 -14.56 -14.51 21.21
C GLN A 68 -13.52 -13.59 20.55
N ILE A 69 -13.97 -12.41 20.12
CA ILE A 69 -13.17 -11.39 19.46
C ILE A 69 -13.18 -10.06 20.22
N SER A 70 -12.00 -9.42 20.30
CA SER A 70 -11.83 -8.02 20.70
C SER A 70 -11.63 -7.20 19.44
N VAL A 71 -12.46 -6.18 19.23
CA VAL A 71 -12.36 -5.30 18.06
C VAL A 71 -11.65 -4.03 18.45
N VAL A 72 -10.56 -3.70 17.76
CA VAL A 72 -9.71 -2.54 18.02
C VAL A 72 -9.88 -1.54 16.89
N PHE A 73 -10.40 -0.35 17.22
CA PHE A 73 -10.41 0.80 16.33
C PHE A 73 -9.32 1.78 16.74
N ILE A 74 -8.58 2.31 15.76
CA ILE A 74 -7.55 3.31 15.99
C ILE A 74 -7.90 4.56 15.24
N PHE A 75 -7.74 5.70 15.91
CA PHE A 75 -8.08 6.97 15.33
C PHE A 75 -7.19 8.09 15.84
N VAL A 76 -7.16 9.14 15.05
CA VAL A 76 -6.62 10.43 15.44
C VAL A 76 -7.36 11.51 14.68
N ASN A 77 -7.95 12.46 15.40
CA ASN A 77 -8.77 13.53 14.84
C ASN A 77 -9.78 13.01 13.80
N GLU A 78 -10.47 11.91 14.11
CA GLU A 78 -11.51 11.36 13.26
C GLU A 78 -12.87 12.00 13.55
N ALA A 79 -13.75 12.08 12.55
CA ALA A 79 -15.09 12.62 12.79
C ALA A 79 -15.87 11.75 13.79
N LEU A 80 -16.47 12.37 14.81
CA LEU A 80 -17.19 11.67 15.88
C LEU A 80 -18.32 10.77 15.33
N SER A 81 -19.09 11.27 14.36
CA SER A 81 -20.17 10.49 13.72
C SER A 81 -19.67 9.21 13.05
N VAL A 82 -18.45 9.23 12.50
CA VAL A 82 -17.85 8.11 11.78
C VAL A 82 -17.31 7.05 12.74
N ILE A 83 -16.62 7.47 13.82
CA ILE A 83 -16.19 6.55 14.89
C ILE A 83 -17.42 5.83 15.48
N LEU A 84 -18.45 6.61 15.85
CA LEU A 84 -19.64 6.05 16.48
C LEU A 84 -20.40 5.13 15.52
N ARG A 85 -20.49 5.46 14.23
CA ARG A 85 -21.11 4.55 13.24
C ARG A 85 -20.35 3.23 13.12
N SER A 86 -19.02 3.25 13.19
CA SER A 86 -18.20 2.02 13.22
C SER A 86 -18.50 1.18 14.46
N VAL A 87 -18.61 1.81 15.64
CA VAL A 87 -18.97 1.14 16.90
C VAL A 87 -20.38 0.55 16.84
N HIS A 88 -21.37 1.32 16.38
CA HIS A 88 -22.74 0.83 16.22
C HIS A 88 -22.80 -0.34 15.26
N SER A 89 -22.14 -0.21 14.10
CA SER A 89 -22.16 -1.23 13.08
C SER A 89 -21.55 -2.55 13.56
N VAL A 90 -20.42 -2.51 14.27
CA VAL A 90 -19.82 -3.76 14.80
C VAL A 90 -20.67 -4.39 15.91
N VAL A 91 -21.31 -3.60 16.77
CA VAL A 91 -22.22 -4.12 17.80
C VAL A 91 -23.46 -4.74 17.16
N ASN A 92 -24.03 -4.09 16.14
CA ASN A 92 -25.27 -4.52 15.50
C ASN A 92 -25.07 -5.78 14.62
N HIS A 93 -23.88 -5.97 14.04
CA HIS A 93 -23.60 -7.06 13.10
C HIS A 93 -22.70 -8.17 13.65
N THR A 94 -22.39 -8.16 14.95
CA THR A 94 -21.62 -9.23 15.60
C THR A 94 -22.48 -9.90 16.67
N PRO A 95 -22.65 -11.24 16.64
CA PRO A 95 -23.35 -11.96 17.69
C PRO A 95 -22.77 -11.66 19.08
N SER A 96 -23.64 -11.39 20.06
CA SER A 96 -23.22 -10.92 21.40
C SER A 96 -22.33 -11.90 22.17
N HIS A 97 -22.45 -13.20 21.91
CA HIS A 97 -21.59 -14.22 22.52
C HIS A 97 -20.18 -14.23 21.93
N LEU A 98 -19.98 -13.71 20.71
CA LEU A 98 -18.67 -13.60 20.05
C LEU A 98 -17.97 -12.28 20.37
N LEU A 99 -18.69 -11.17 20.46
CA LEU A 99 -18.10 -9.86 20.72
C LEU A 99 -17.75 -9.69 22.20
N LYS A 100 -16.46 -9.81 22.54
CA LYS A 100 -15.99 -9.65 23.93
C LYS A 100 -15.96 -8.19 24.37
N GLU A 101 -15.35 -7.35 23.54
CA GLU A 101 -15.09 -5.95 23.85
C GLU A 101 -14.73 -5.18 22.57
N ILE A 102 -14.91 -3.86 22.64
CA ILE A 102 -14.46 -2.90 21.62
C ILE A 102 -13.46 -1.97 22.28
N ILE A 103 -12.30 -1.78 21.66
CA ILE A 103 -11.21 -0.95 22.16
C ILE A 103 -10.99 0.19 21.19
N LEU A 104 -11.28 1.41 21.63
CA LEU A 104 -11.03 2.65 20.90
C LEU A 104 -9.68 3.21 21.34
N VAL A 105 -8.68 3.16 20.46
CA VAL A 105 -7.34 3.70 20.71
C VAL A 105 -7.23 5.10 20.12
N ASP A 106 -7.25 6.10 20.98
CA ASP A 106 -7.00 7.50 20.64
C ASP A 106 -5.49 7.75 20.58
N ASP A 107 -4.95 7.93 19.37
CA ASP A 107 -3.54 8.26 19.14
C ASP A 107 -3.29 9.76 19.34
N ASN A 108 -3.63 10.25 20.54
CA ASN A 108 -3.46 11.63 20.98
C ASN A 108 -4.13 12.66 20.06
N SER A 109 -5.45 12.53 19.85
CA SER A 109 -6.26 13.52 19.15
C SER A 109 -6.33 14.84 19.90
N ASP A 110 -6.42 15.95 19.16
CA ASP A 110 -6.59 17.30 19.71
C ASP A 110 -8.05 17.77 19.66
N ASN A 111 -8.90 17.09 18.88
CA ASN A 111 -10.32 17.39 18.79
C ASN A 111 -11.03 17.15 20.15
N VAL A 112 -11.65 18.21 20.69
CA VAL A 112 -12.35 18.23 21.98
C VAL A 112 -13.55 17.27 22.01
N GLU A 113 -14.25 17.08 20.87
CA GLU A 113 -15.38 16.15 20.78
C GLU A 113 -14.94 14.69 21.02
N LEU A 114 -13.71 14.36 20.67
CA LEU A 114 -13.15 13.02 20.86
C LEU A 114 -12.67 12.76 22.30
N LYS A 115 -12.77 13.78 23.17
CA LYS A 115 -12.49 13.66 24.60
C LYS A 115 -13.80 13.38 25.34
N PHE A 116 -14.40 14.42 25.91
CA PHE A 116 -15.53 14.28 26.82
C PHE A 116 -16.78 13.69 26.15
N ASN A 117 -17.11 14.12 24.92
CA ASN A 117 -18.35 13.68 24.27
C ASN A 117 -18.30 12.20 23.89
N LEU A 118 -17.18 11.75 23.31
CA LEU A 118 -16.96 10.34 23.01
C LEU A 118 -17.04 9.47 24.27
N ASP A 119 -16.33 9.87 25.34
CA ASP A 119 -16.36 9.15 26.62
C ASP A 119 -17.79 9.04 27.13
N GLN A 120 -18.50 10.16 27.24
CA GLN A 120 -19.86 10.17 27.78
C GLN A 120 -20.81 9.30 26.95
N TYR A 121 -20.68 9.32 25.62
CA TYR A 121 -21.53 8.53 24.74
C TYR A 121 -21.32 7.03 24.94
N VAL A 122 -20.07 6.55 24.83
CA VAL A 122 -19.81 5.10 24.88
C VAL A 122 -20.06 4.52 26.27
N HIS A 123 -19.76 5.26 27.34
CA HIS A 123 -20.04 4.80 28.71
C HIS A 123 -21.55 4.69 28.97
N LYS A 124 -22.35 5.60 28.41
CA LYS A 124 -23.81 5.57 28.56
C LYS A 124 -24.46 4.50 27.70
N ARG A 125 -24.03 4.36 26.43
CA ARG A 125 -24.68 3.51 25.44
C ARG A 125 -24.23 2.05 25.49
N TYR A 126 -22.96 1.81 25.82
CA TYR A 126 -22.30 0.51 25.77
C TYR A 126 -21.49 0.22 27.06
N PRO A 127 -22.14 0.25 28.25
CA PRO A 127 -21.46 0.14 29.52
C PRO A 127 -20.66 -1.17 29.62
N GLY A 128 -19.35 -1.07 29.84
CA GLY A 128 -18.43 -2.20 29.99
C GLY A 128 -18.02 -2.90 28.69
N LEU A 129 -18.74 -2.68 27.58
CA LEU A 129 -18.42 -3.29 26.28
C LEU A 129 -17.36 -2.47 25.52
N VAL A 130 -17.48 -1.14 25.54
CA VAL A 130 -16.55 -0.24 24.84
C VAL A 130 -15.56 0.37 25.84
N LYS A 131 -14.27 0.26 25.52
CA LYS A 131 -13.15 0.80 26.31
C LYS A 131 -12.38 1.81 25.48
N ILE A 132 -11.92 2.88 26.10
CA ILE A 132 -11.09 3.90 25.45
C ILE A 132 -9.67 3.83 26.03
N VAL A 133 -8.68 3.73 25.16
CA VAL A 133 -7.24 3.77 25.48
C VAL A 133 -6.68 5.04 24.84
N ARG A 134 -6.07 5.92 25.64
CA ARG A 134 -5.52 7.19 25.13
C ARG A 134 -4.00 7.19 25.24
N ASN A 135 -3.32 7.45 24.13
CA ASN A 135 -1.88 7.66 24.14
C ASN A 135 -1.55 9.04 24.72
N ASN A 136 -0.46 9.14 25.48
CA ASN A 136 -0.01 10.41 26.08
C ASN A 136 0.68 11.34 25.08
N LYS A 137 1.03 10.83 23.90
CA LYS A 137 1.67 11.54 22.78
C LYS A 137 1.27 10.86 21.48
N ARG A 138 1.51 11.53 20.35
CA ARG A 138 1.30 10.94 19.03
C ARG A 138 2.31 9.81 18.78
N GLU A 139 1.84 8.58 18.72
CA GLU A 139 2.68 7.38 18.56
C GLU A 139 2.68 6.85 17.12
N GLY A 140 1.61 7.13 16.35
CA GLY A 140 1.40 6.63 14.99
C GLY A 140 0.58 5.33 14.95
N LEU A 141 0.10 4.98 13.75
CA LEU A 141 -0.81 3.85 13.52
C LEU A 141 -0.29 2.54 14.12
N ILE A 142 0.99 2.25 13.90
CA ILE A 142 1.66 1.01 14.28
C ILE A 142 1.66 0.81 15.80
N ARG A 143 2.13 1.82 16.54
CA ARG A 143 2.23 1.76 17.99
C ARG A 143 0.85 1.82 18.65
N ALA A 144 -0.10 2.55 18.07
CA ALA A 144 -1.49 2.53 18.51
C ALA A 144 -2.13 1.14 18.35
N ARG A 145 -1.87 0.39 17.24
CA ARG A 145 -2.25 -1.03 17.12
C ARG A 145 -1.68 -1.89 18.25
N ILE A 146 -0.41 -1.68 18.59
CA ILE A 146 0.24 -2.41 19.68
C ILE A 146 -0.42 -2.10 21.03
N GLN A 147 -0.83 -0.85 21.29
CA GLN A 147 -1.57 -0.51 22.52
C GLN A 147 -2.95 -1.16 22.57
N GLY A 148 -3.66 -1.19 21.44
CA GLY A 148 -4.94 -1.90 21.33
C GLY A 148 -4.79 -3.40 21.59
N TRP A 149 -3.74 -4.03 21.05
CA TRP A 149 -3.41 -5.43 21.33
C TRP A 149 -3.13 -5.69 22.82
N LYS A 150 -2.38 -4.81 23.48
CA LYS A 150 -2.08 -4.92 24.93
C LYS A 150 -3.34 -4.83 25.79
N ALA A 151 -4.32 -4.04 25.37
CA ALA A 151 -5.58 -3.88 26.07
C ALA A 151 -6.58 -5.02 25.79
N ALA A 152 -6.41 -5.75 24.69
CA ALA A 152 -7.29 -6.84 24.29
C ALA A 152 -7.11 -8.10 25.16
N THR A 153 -8.24 -8.68 25.55
CA THR A 153 -8.31 -9.82 26.47
C THR A 153 -8.86 -11.10 25.84
N SER A 154 -9.44 -11.02 24.64
CA SER A 154 -10.01 -12.19 23.96
C SER A 154 -8.95 -13.03 23.22
N PRO A 155 -9.27 -14.27 22.81
CA PRO A 155 -8.38 -15.09 22.00
C PRO A 155 -8.08 -14.51 20.61
N VAL A 156 -9.02 -13.80 20.00
CA VAL A 156 -8.87 -13.24 18.64
C VAL A 156 -8.99 -11.71 18.67
N VAL A 157 -8.09 -11.02 17.98
CA VAL A 157 -8.13 -9.55 17.86
C VAL A 157 -8.37 -9.15 16.41
N GLY A 158 -9.37 -8.29 16.20
CA GLY A 158 -9.61 -7.65 14.91
C GLY A 158 -9.18 -6.19 14.96
N PHE A 159 -8.27 -5.77 14.09
CA PHE A 159 -7.84 -4.38 13.96
C PHE A 159 -8.55 -3.75 12.77
N PHE A 160 -9.13 -2.57 12.97
CA PHE A 160 -9.87 -1.83 11.96
C PHE A 160 -9.55 -0.34 12.05
N ASP A 161 -9.57 0.33 10.90
CA ASP A 161 -9.68 1.79 10.86
C ASP A 161 -11.00 2.24 11.51
N ALA A 162 -11.04 3.45 12.07
CA ALA A 162 -12.23 3.95 12.76
C ALA A 162 -13.35 4.48 11.84
N HIS A 163 -13.24 4.24 10.54
CA HIS A 163 -14.15 4.71 9.49
C HIS A 163 -14.61 3.55 8.61
N VAL A 164 -15.25 2.57 9.26
CA VAL A 164 -15.74 1.34 8.63
C VAL A 164 -17.18 1.01 9.02
N GLU A 165 -17.88 0.26 8.18
CA GLU A 165 -19.20 -0.28 8.47
C GLU A 165 -19.21 -1.78 8.18
N PHE A 166 -19.55 -2.58 9.18
CA PHE A 166 -19.55 -4.03 9.13
C PHE A 166 -20.81 -4.55 8.45
N ASN A 167 -20.63 -5.56 7.59
CA ASN A 167 -21.76 -6.25 6.99
C ASN A 167 -22.23 -7.40 7.88
N ILE A 168 -23.44 -7.89 7.63
CA ILE A 168 -24.01 -9.03 8.35
C ILE A 168 -23.15 -10.29 8.15
N GLY A 169 -22.92 -11.03 9.24
CA GLY A 169 -22.21 -12.32 9.21
C GLY A 169 -20.72 -12.19 8.84
N TRP A 170 -20.07 -11.09 9.22
CA TRP A 170 -18.66 -10.87 8.93
C TRP A 170 -17.72 -11.67 9.86
N ALA A 171 -18.11 -11.83 11.13
CA ALA A 171 -17.22 -12.35 12.18
C ALA A 171 -17.08 -13.87 12.11
N GLU A 172 -18.18 -14.58 11.92
CA GLU A 172 -18.29 -16.04 11.93
C GLU A 172 -17.35 -16.72 10.91
N PRO A 173 -17.32 -16.32 9.61
CA PRO A 173 -16.33 -16.86 8.68
C PRO A 173 -14.89 -16.59 9.10
N ALA A 174 -14.58 -15.39 9.60
CA ALA A 174 -13.22 -15.05 10.01
C ALA A 174 -12.75 -15.88 11.22
N LEU A 175 -13.61 -16.01 12.23
CA LEU A 175 -13.34 -16.77 13.45
C LEU A 175 -13.24 -18.27 13.17
N THR A 176 -14.05 -18.79 12.25
CA THR A 176 -13.97 -20.19 11.82
C THR A 176 -12.60 -20.50 11.23
N ARG A 177 -12.11 -19.64 10.32
CA ARG A 177 -10.80 -19.84 9.66
C ARG A 177 -9.62 -19.77 10.62
N ILE A 178 -9.69 -18.91 11.63
CA ILE A 178 -8.66 -18.81 12.69
C ILE A 178 -8.74 -20.01 13.64
N LYS A 179 -9.94 -20.49 13.98
CA LYS A 179 -10.11 -21.69 14.81
C LYS A 179 -9.51 -22.93 14.16
N GLU A 180 -9.66 -23.07 12.84
CA GLU A 180 -9.07 -24.16 12.06
C GLU A 180 -7.53 -24.12 12.05
N ASP A 181 -6.93 -22.93 12.05
CA ASP A 181 -5.49 -22.73 12.13
C ASP A 181 -5.17 -21.33 12.66
N ARG A 182 -4.65 -21.29 13.89
CA ARG A 182 -4.35 -20.04 14.60
C ARG A 182 -3.28 -19.18 13.90
N LYS A 183 -2.51 -19.75 12.97
CA LYS A 183 -1.44 -19.04 12.25
C LYS A 183 -1.92 -18.30 11.00
N ARG A 184 -3.23 -18.27 10.75
CA ARG A 184 -3.85 -17.50 9.66
C ARG A 184 -4.15 -16.08 10.11
N ILE A 185 -3.77 -15.11 9.28
CA ILE A 185 -4.29 -13.76 9.36
C ILE A 185 -5.39 -13.61 8.32
N ILE A 186 -6.57 -13.21 8.79
CA ILE A 186 -7.77 -13.10 7.97
C ILE A 186 -8.05 -11.65 7.64
N LEU A 187 -8.27 -11.37 6.36
CA LEU A 187 -8.65 -10.07 5.84
C LEU A 187 -10.11 -10.13 5.39
N PRO A 188 -11.00 -9.33 5.97
CA PRO A 188 -12.31 -9.10 5.38
C PRO A 188 -12.16 -8.54 3.96
N ALA A 189 -13.04 -8.94 3.04
CA ALA A 189 -13.18 -8.24 1.77
C ALA A 189 -13.71 -6.83 2.02
N ILE A 190 -13.11 -5.85 1.36
CA ILE A 190 -13.40 -4.43 1.60
C ILE A 190 -14.36 -3.92 0.53
N ASP A 191 -15.44 -3.25 0.93
CA ASP A 191 -16.33 -2.47 0.07
C ASP A 191 -16.03 -0.97 0.21
N ASN A 192 -16.38 -0.16 -0.79
CA ASN A 192 -16.09 1.29 -0.76
C ASN A 192 -17.29 2.08 -0.23
N ILE A 193 -17.05 2.96 0.74
CA ILE A 193 -17.98 4.03 1.12
C ILE A 193 -17.48 5.31 0.46
N LYS A 194 -18.26 5.84 -0.49
CA LYS A 194 -17.91 7.05 -1.23
C LYS A 194 -17.73 8.24 -0.29
N TYR A 195 -16.58 8.90 -0.41
CA TYR A 195 -16.19 10.03 0.43
C TYR A 195 -17.18 11.20 0.42
N ASN A 196 -17.91 11.43 -0.68
CA ASN A 196 -18.79 12.60 -0.84
C ASN A 196 -20.26 12.31 -0.51
N THR A 197 -20.76 11.12 -0.87
CA THR A 197 -22.19 10.75 -0.79
C THR A 197 -22.49 9.67 0.23
N PHE A 198 -21.45 9.03 0.80
CA PHE A 198 -21.57 7.88 1.70
C PHE A 198 -22.29 6.66 1.09
N GLU A 199 -22.41 6.60 -0.24
CA GLU A 199 -22.88 5.42 -0.96
C GLU A 199 -21.92 4.25 -0.75
N VAL A 200 -22.48 3.05 -0.50
CA VAL A 200 -21.70 1.82 -0.36
C VAL A 200 -21.68 1.07 -1.69
N GLN A 201 -20.49 1.00 -2.30
CA GLN A 201 -20.25 0.33 -3.57
C GLN A 201 -19.50 -0.98 -3.37
N GLN A 202 -19.96 -2.02 -4.06
CA GLN A 202 -19.30 -3.31 -4.05
C GLN A 202 -17.94 -3.21 -4.71
N TYR A 203 -16.89 -3.66 -4.02
CA TYR A 203 -15.60 -3.93 -4.65
C TYR A 203 -15.50 -5.41 -5.02
N ALA A 204 -14.90 -5.65 -6.18
CA ALA A 204 -14.65 -7.00 -6.67
C ALA A 204 -13.71 -7.75 -5.71
N ASN A 205 -13.90 -9.06 -5.61
CA ASN A 205 -12.98 -9.89 -4.85
C ASN A 205 -11.60 -9.86 -5.50
N ALA A 206 -10.59 -9.56 -4.70
CA ALA A 206 -9.21 -9.43 -5.15
C ALA A 206 -8.26 -9.96 -4.07
N ALA A 207 -7.08 -10.40 -4.49
CA ALA A 207 -5.95 -10.56 -3.59
C ALA A 207 -5.25 -9.20 -3.39
N HIS A 208 -4.36 -9.11 -2.41
CA HIS A 208 -3.59 -7.90 -2.13
C HIS A 208 -2.09 -8.15 -2.34
N GLY A 209 -1.50 -7.34 -3.21
CA GLY A 209 -0.08 -7.33 -3.50
C GLY A 209 0.55 -5.98 -3.21
N TYR A 210 1.76 -5.80 -3.72
CA TYR A 210 2.49 -4.53 -3.65
C TYR A 210 3.49 -4.41 -4.81
N ASN A 211 3.96 -3.18 -5.06
CA ASN A 211 5.08 -2.90 -5.96
C ASN A 211 6.40 -2.76 -5.20
N TRP A 212 7.53 -2.60 -5.87
CA TRP A 212 8.84 -2.46 -5.21
C TRP A 212 9.03 -1.18 -4.38
N GLY A 213 8.15 -0.19 -4.51
CA GLY A 213 8.08 0.93 -3.55
C GLY A 213 7.42 0.56 -2.23
N LEU A 214 6.96 -0.69 -2.09
CA LEU A 214 6.12 -1.22 -1.02
C LEU A 214 4.76 -0.51 -0.89
N TRP A 215 4.25 -0.01 -2.03
CA TRP A 215 2.88 0.48 -2.12
C TRP A 215 1.93 -0.69 -2.34
N CYS A 216 0.93 -0.80 -1.49
CA CYS A 216 -0.09 -1.84 -1.60
C CYS A 216 -0.99 -1.62 -2.82
N MET A 217 -1.41 -2.70 -3.45
CA MET A 217 -2.32 -2.70 -4.60
C MET A 217 -3.24 -3.92 -4.56
N TYR A 218 -4.43 -3.78 -5.15
CA TYR A 218 -5.25 -4.94 -5.50
C TYR A 218 -4.61 -5.69 -6.65
N ILE A 219 -4.56 -7.02 -6.55
CA ILE A 219 -4.08 -7.91 -7.60
C ILE A 219 -5.15 -8.95 -7.92
N ILE A 220 -5.03 -9.53 -9.11
CA ILE A 220 -5.90 -10.63 -9.54
C ILE A 220 -5.72 -11.80 -8.56
N PRO A 221 -6.82 -12.47 -8.13
CA PRO A 221 -6.72 -13.69 -7.34
C PRO A 221 -5.82 -14.75 -7.98
N PRO A 222 -5.21 -15.65 -7.20
CA PRO A 222 -4.40 -16.75 -7.72
C PRO A 222 -5.15 -17.58 -8.77
N GLN A 223 -4.43 -18.09 -9.77
CA GLN A 223 -5.02 -18.85 -10.89
C GLN A 223 -5.84 -20.06 -10.42
N ASP A 224 -5.39 -20.76 -9.37
CA ASP A 224 -6.11 -21.92 -8.83
C ASP A 224 -7.46 -21.55 -8.19
N TRP A 225 -7.60 -20.32 -7.69
CA TRP A 225 -8.87 -19.79 -7.21
C TRP A 225 -9.81 -19.46 -8.37
N LEU A 226 -9.27 -18.83 -9.43
CA LEU A 226 -10.01 -18.53 -10.65
C LEU A 226 -10.53 -19.81 -11.33
N ASP A 227 -9.69 -20.83 -11.44
CA ASP A 227 -10.02 -22.11 -12.07
C ASP A 227 -11.12 -22.87 -11.31
N LYS A 228 -11.20 -22.72 -9.98
CA LYS A 228 -12.28 -23.31 -9.15
C LYS A 228 -13.62 -22.62 -9.36
N GLY A 229 -13.62 -21.32 -9.69
CA GLY A 229 -14.83 -20.53 -9.93
C GLY A 229 -15.75 -20.34 -8.73
N ASP A 230 -15.31 -20.67 -7.51
CA ASP A 230 -16.10 -20.47 -6.28
C ASP A 230 -15.80 -19.12 -5.65
N GLU A 231 -16.64 -18.12 -5.94
CA GLU A 231 -16.51 -16.75 -5.42
C GLU A 231 -16.63 -16.65 -3.88
N SER A 232 -17.09 -17.70 -3.19
CA SER A 232 -17.14 -17.74 -1.72
C SER A 232 -15.85 -18.25 -1.08
N ALA A 233 -14.97 -18.87 -1.85
CA ALA A 233 -13.76 -19.49 -1.32
C ALA A 233 -12.75 -18.43 -0.83
N PRO A 234 -11.98 -18.71 0.25
CA PRO A 234 -10.88 -17.87 0.69
C PRO A 234 -9.87 -17.61 -0.44
N ILE A 235 -9.40 -16.37 -0.55
CA ILE A 235 -8.39 -15.95 -1.53
C ILE A 235 -7.06 -15.83 -0.82
N ARG A 236 -6.10 -16.64 -1.20
CA ARG A 236 -4.72 -16.51 -0.71
C ARG A 236 -4.12 -15.18 -1.17
N THR A 237 -3.48 -14.46 -0.26
CA THR A 237 -2.98 -13.10 -0.55
C THR A 237 -1.53 -12.90 -0.09
N PRO A 238 -0.64 -12.32 -0.93
CA PRO A 238 0.73 -12.02 -0.55
C PRO A 238 0.90 -11.02 0.61
N ALA A 239 0.04 -10.01 0.63
CA ALA A 239 0.06 -8.94 1.60
C ALA A 239 -1.36 -8.60 2.07
N MET A 240 -1.49 -7.50 2.80
CA MET A 240 -2.78 -6.96 3.24
C MET A 240 -2.88 -5.47 2.92
N ILE A 241 -4.09 -5.03 2.61
CA ILE A 241 -4.43 -3.61 2.69
C ILE A 241 -4.50 -3.23 4.17
N GLY A 242 -3.88 -2.10 4.50
CA GLY A 242 -3.66 -1.70 5.88
C GLY A 242 -4.92 -1.38 6.69
N CYS A 243 -6.13 -1.36 6.12
CA CYS A 243 -7.34 -0.91 6.80
C CYS A 243 -7.94 -1.91 7.79
N SER A 244 -7.75 -3.22 7.59
CA SER A 244 -8.24 -4.21 8.54
C SER A 244 -7.56 -5.58 8.45
N PHE A 245 -7.52 -6.28 9.59
CA PHE A 245 -7.16 -7.69 9.67
C PHE A 245 -7.62 -8.30 11.00
N VAL A 246 -7.84 -9.61 11.02
CA VAL A 246 -8.23 -10.41 12.19
C VAL A 246 -7.19 -11.49 12.42
N VAL A 247 -6.74 -11.66 13.66
CA VAL A 247 -5.62 -12.54 14.01
C VAL A 247 -5.78 -13.12 15.41
N ASP A 248 -5.27 -14.35 15.61
CA ASP A 248 -5.09 -14.92 16.94
C ASP A 248 -4.14 -14.05 17.79
N ARG A 249 -4.57 -13.70 19.00
CA ARG A 249 -3.87 -12.74 19.87
C ARG A 249 -2.47 -13.22 20.24
N GLU A 250 -2.33 -14.50 20.57
CA GLU A 250 -1.07 -15.09 21.02
C GLU A 250 -0.11 -15.24 19.85
N TYR A 251 -0.60 -15.77 18.73
CA TYR A 251 0.18 -15.87 17.49
C TYR A 251 0.71 -14.51 17.05
N PHE A 252 -0.10 -13.44 17.09
CA PHE A 252 0.38 -12.10 16.74
C PHE A 252 1.52 -11.62 17.64
N GLY A 253 1.47 -11.95 18.93
CA GLY A 253 2.56 -11.72 19.88
C GLY A 253 3.81 -12.56 19.59
N GLU A 254 3.63 -13.85 19.31
CA GLU A 254 4.71 -14.80 18.98
C GLU A 254 5.52 -14.35 17.76
N ILE A 255 4.84 -13.83 16.72
CA ILE A 255 5.51 -13.33 15.51
C ILE A 255 6.06 -11.91 15.69
N GLY A 256 5.92 -11.29 16.85
CA GLY A 256 6.52 -9.99 17.18
C GLY A 256 5.71 -8.76 16.73
N LEU A 257 4.38 -8.82 16.79
CA LEU A 257 3.43 -7.70 16.58
C LEU A 257 3.67 -6.92 15.28
N LEU A 258 3.65 -5.59 15.27
CA LEU A 258 4.18 -4.77 14.17
C LEU A 258 5.56 -4.24 14.58
N ASP A 259 6.40 -3.84 13.61
CA ASP A 259 7.70 -3.22 13.91
C ASP A 259 7.52 -1.84 14.58
N PRO A 260 7.78 -1.70 15.90
CA PRO A 260 7.57 -0.43 16.61
C PRO A 260 8.54 0.67 16.17
N GLY A 261 9.59 0.34 15.41
CA GLY A 261 10.50 1.31 14.81
C GLY A 261 9.98 1.95 13.53
N MET A 262 8.87 1.47 12.96
CA MET A 262 8.15 2.15 11.88
C MET A 262 7.40 3.37 12.41
N GLU A 263 7.33 4.42 11.60
CA GLU A 263 6.80 5.72 12.03
C GLU A 263 5.65 6.19 11.15
N VAL A 264 4.69 6.86 11.78
CA VAL A 264 3.53 7.52 11.16
C VAL A 264 2.62 6.58 10.36
N TYR A 265 2.99 6.24 9.14
CA TYR A 265 2.17 5.50 8.19
C TYR A 265 3.00 4.83 7.08
N GLY A 266 2.62 3.62 6.68
CA GLY A 266 3.07 2.97 5.46
C GLY A 266 4.16 1.92 5.68
N GLY A 267 4.06 0.82 4.93
CA GLY A 267 5.02 -0.28 4.93
C GLY A 267 4.72 -1.38 5.95
N GLU A 268 3.97 -1.10 7.01
CA GLU A 268 3.71 -2.07 8.10
C GLU A 268 2.84 -3.24 7.65
N ASN A 269 1.89 -2.95 6.77
CA ASN A 269 0.98 -3.93 6.18
C ASN A 269 1.71 -4.89 5.22
N ILE A 270 2.72 -4.37 4.50
CA ILE A 270 3.56 -5.17 3.60
C ILE A 270 4.59 -5.98 4.39
N GLU A 271 5.23 -5.37 5.38
CA GLU A 271 6.16 -6.05 6.30
C GLU A 271 5.50 -7.24 7.00
N LEU A 272 4.28 -7.05 7.51
CA LEU A 272 3.54 -8.12 8.15
C LEU A 272 3.25 -9.27 7.18
N GLY A 273 2.85 -8.96 5.94
CA GLY A 273 2.60 -9.98 4.92
C GLY A 273 3.84 -10.81 4.56
N MET A 274 4.97 -10.14 4.32
CA MET A 274 6.24 -10.82 4.06
C MET A 274 6.64 -11.71 5.23
N ARG A 275 6.51 -11.23 6.47
CA ARG A 275 6.87 -11.97 7.67
C ARG A 275 5.98 -13.18 7.89
N VAL A 276 4.65 -13.03 7.86
CA VAL A 276 3.69 -14.11 8.12
C VAL A 276 3.98 -15.30 7.22
N TRP A 277 4.12 -15.05 5.91
CA TRP A 277 4.40 -16.11 4.95
C TRP A 277 5.78 -16.72 5.14
N GLN A 278 6.83 -15.91 5.31
CA GLN A 278 8.18 -16.44 5.49
C GLN A 278 8.32 -17.23 6.80
N CYS A 279 7.58 -16.89 7.85
CA CYS A 279 7.69 -17.51 9.17
C CYS A 279 6.62 -18.61 9.42
N GLY A 280 5.98 -19.11 8.36
CA GLY A 280 5.15 -20.33 8.41
C GLY A 280 3.68 -20.13 8.77
N GLY A 281 3.16 -18.90 8.72
CA GLY A 281 1.73 -18.63 8.70
C GLY A 281 1.18 -18.43 7.30
N SER A 282 -0.07 -17.96 7.20
CA SER A 282 -0.69 -17.59 5.93
C SER A 282 -1.62 -16.39 6.06
N MET A 283 -1.96 -15.80 4.91
CA MET A 283 -2.93 -14.71 4.83
C MET A 283 -4.00 -15.00 3.78
N GLU A 284 -5.24 -14.67 4.13
CA GLU A 284 -6.41 -14.94 3.28
C GLU A 284 -7.37 -13.74 3.28
N VAL A 285 -7.83 -13.32 2.11
CA VAL A 285 -9.02 -12.47 1.96
C VAL A 285 -10.25 -13.36 1.95
N LEU A 286 -11.27 -13.04 2.75
CA LEU A 286 -12.51 -13.82 2.83
C LEU A 286 -13.67 -13.08 2.16
N PRO A 287 -14.13 -13.53 0.97
CA PRO A 287 -15.30 -12.95 0.30
C PRO A 287 -16.58 -12.95 1.14
N CYS A 288 -16.73 -13.93 2.04
CA CYS A 288 -17.89 -14.05 2.93
C CYS A 288 -17.85 -13.10 4.14
N SER A 289 -16.67 -12.57 4.51
CA SER A 289 -16.52 -11.56 5.57
C SER A 289 -16.33 -10.20 4.91
N ARG A 290 -17.35 -9.33 4.94
CA ARG A 290 -17.28 -8.02 4.27
C ARG A 290 -17.36 -6.85 5.23
N VAL A 291 -16.53 -5.84 4.99
CA VAL A 291 -16.51 -4.57 5.72
C VAL A 291 -16.41 -3.43 4.72
N ALA A 292 -17.28 -2.44 4.80
CA ALA A 292 -17.21 -1.24 3.98
C ALA A 292 -16.27 -0.21 4.65
N HIS A 293 -15.43 0.47 3.87
CA HIS A 293 -14.43 1.43 4.35
C HIS A 293 -14.55 2.75 3.60
N ILE A 294 -14.40 3.88 4.31
CA ILE A 294 -14.43 5.21 3.69
C ILE A 294 -13.12 5.46 2.93
N GLU A 295 -13.20 5.49 1.60
CA GLU A 295 -12.11 5.96 0.75
C GLU A 295 -11.88 7.45 1.01
N ARG A 296 -10.64 7.88 1.25
CA ARG A 296 -10.34 9.31 1.43
C ARG A 296 -9.74 9.89 0.17
N THR A 297 -10.08 11.14 -0.12
CA THR A 297 -9.41 11.89 -1.20
C THR A 297 -8.01 12.37 -0.82
N LYS A 298 -7.75 12.50 0.49
CA LYS A 298 -6.45 12.91 1.04
C LYS A 298 -6.19 12.18 2.37
N LYS A 299 -4.92 11.95 2.66
CA LYS A 299 -4.47 11.40 3.96
C LYS A 299 -4.09 12.56 4.90
N PRO A 300 -4.89 12.88 5.93
CA PRO A 300 -4.67 14.07 6.78
C PRO A 300 -3.63 13.88 7.89
N TYR A 301 -2.84 12.79 7.85
CA TYR A 301 -2.04 12.36 9.00
C TYR A 301 -0.71 13.10 9.17
N ASN A 302 -0.08 13.53 8.07
CA ASN A 302 1.19 14.24 8.07
C ASN A 302 1.44 14.90 6.70
N ASN A 303 2.26 15.96 6.67
CA ASN A 303 2.65 16.64 5.42
C ASN A 303 3.82 15.94 4.71
N ASP A 304 4.64 15.15 5.40
CA ASP A 304 5.82 14.48 4.84
C ASP A 304 5.66 12.95 4.80
N ILE A 305 4.56 12.47 4.21
CA ILE A 305 4.27 11.03 4.09
C ILE A 305 5.36 10.31 3.28
N ASP A 306 5.97 11.00 2.30
CA ASP A 306 6.98 10.44 1.41
C ASP A 306 8.25 10.04 2.16
N TYR A 307 8.76 10.89 3.06
CA TYR A 307 9.92 10.54 3.91
C TYR A 307 9.66 9.31 4.78
N TYR A 308 8.53 9.28 5.50
CA TYR A 308 8.21 8.16 6.39
C TYR A 308 7.94 6.86 5.62
N ALA A 309 7.28 6.94 4.46
CA ALA A 309 7.07 5.78 3.58
C ALA A 309 8.40 5.21 3.09
N LYS A 310 9.33 6.05 2.62
CA LYS A 310 10.71 5.65 2.26
C LYS A 310 11.40 4.98 3.43
N ARG A 311 11.41 5.64 4.59
CA ARG A 311 12.08 5.15 5.80
C ARG A 311 11.56 3.76 6.21
N ASN A 312 10.24 3.60 6.32
CA ASN A 312 9.62 2.34 6.71
C ASN A 312 9.84 1.25 5.65
N ALA A 313 9.84 1.60 4.35
CA ALA A 313 10.14 0.66 3.29
C ALA A 313 11.56 0.12 3.36
N LEU A 314 12.56 0.97 3.66
CA LEU A 314 13.94 0.54 3.87
C LEU A 314 14.07 -0.38 5.09
N ARG A 315 13.38 -0.10 6.20
CA ARG A 315 13.35 -1.01 7.37
C ARG A 315 12.84 -2.40 6.99
N ALA A 316 11.72 -2.46 6.26
CA ALA A 316 11.15 -3.73 5.82
C ALA A 316 12.10 -4.47 4.86
N ALA A 317 12.72 -3.74 3.93
CA ALA A 317 13.64 -4.30 2.94
C ALA A 317 14.89 -4.91 3.58
N GLU A 318 15.51 -4.21 4.53
CA GLU A 318 16.72 -4.66 5.22
C GLU A 318 16.49 -5.92 6.07
N VAL A 319 15.28 -6.10 6.59
CA VAL A 319 14.96 -7.28 7.43
C VAL A 319 14.47 -8.46 6.59
N TRP A 320 13.60 -8.24 5.61
CA TRP A 320 12.76 -9.29 5.03
C TRP A 320 13.03 -9.60 3.56
N MET A 321 13.84 -8.80 2.85
CA MET A 321 13.94 -8.88 1.38
C MET A 321 15.29 -9.40 0.86
N ASP A 322 16.21 -9.80 1.75
CA ASP A 322 17.52 -10.37 1.36
C ASP A 322 18.23 -9.50 0.30
N ASP A 323 18.81 -10.11 -0.74
CA ASP A 323 19.45 -9.40 -1.86
C ASP A 323 18.44 -8.62 -2.74
N PHE A 324 17.14 -8.92 -2.65
CA PHE A 324 16.09 -8.21 -3.38
C PHE A 324 15.77 -6.84 -2.79
N LYS A 325 16.32 -6.50 -1.61
CA LYS A 325 16.23 -5.13 -1.08
C LYS A 325 16.69 -4.08 -2.08
N SER A 326 17.63 -4.44 -2.95
CA SER A 326 18.09 -3.60 -4.07
C SER A 326 16.96 -3.04 -4.94
N HIS A 327 15.84 -3.75 -5.06
CA HIS A 327 14.68 -3.31 -5.84
C HIS A 327 13.90 -2.19 -5.15
N VAL A 328 13.86 -2.18 -3.81
CA VAL A 328 13.28 -1.08 -3.02
C VAL A 328 14.13 0.18 -3.17
N TYR A 329 15.46 0.04 -3.09
CA TYR A 329 16.40 1.14 -3.32
C TYR A 329 16.28 1.70 -4.74
N MET A 330 16.10 0.83 -5.74
CA MET A 330 15.80 1.25 -7.12
C MET A 330 14.49 2.02 -7.22
N ALA A 331 13.39 1.49 -6.65
CA ALA A 331 12.07 2.10 -6.72
C ALA A 331 12.05 3.52 -6.13
N TRP A 332 12.82 3.75 -5.06
CA TRP A 332 12.94 5.06 -4.41
C TRP A 332 14.09 5.92 -4.93
N ASN A 333 14.86 5.45 -5.91
CA ASN A 333 16.05 6.12 -6.45
C ASN A 333 17.10 6.47 -5.37
N ILE A 334 17.31 5.56 -4.42
CA ILE A 334 18.20 5.73 -3.26
C ILE A 334 19.50 4.94 -3.44
N PRO A 335 20.70 5.50 -3.21
CA PRO A 335 21.95 4.74 -3.29
C PRO A 335 22.04 3.63 -2.24
N MET A 336 22.54 2.45 -2.64
CA MET A 336 22.71 1.29 -1.74
C MET A 336 23.68 1.53 -0.58
N ALA A 337 24.83 2.17 -0.85
CA ALA A 337 25.91 2.32 0.13
C ALA A 337 25.70 3.50 1.10
N ASN A 338 25.02 4.55 0.65
CA ASN A 338 24.71 5.72 1.45
C ASN A 338 23.29 6.18 1.12
N PRO A 339 22.26 5.62 1.78
CA PRO A 339 20.87 5.89 1.44
C PRO A 339 20.45 7.33 1.70
N GLY A 340 21.16 8.07 2.57
CA GLY A 340 20.76 9.43 2.98
C GLY A 340 19.43 9.49 3.75
N VAL A 341 18.83 8.33 4.05
CA VAL A 341 17.63 8.16 4.87
C VAL A 341 18.01 7.29 6.06
N ASP A 342 17.85 7.82 7.27
CA ASP A 342 18.07 7.06 8.49
C ASP A 342 16.83 6.24 8.82
N PHE A 343 16.89 4.94 8.51
CA PHE A 343 15.83 3.99 8.82
C PHE A 343 15.95 3.40 10.24
N GLY A 344 16.95 3.79 11.03
CA GLY A 344 17.16 3.36 12.41
C GLY A 344 17.63 1.90 12.55
N ASP A 345 17.76 1.45 13.80
CA ASP A 345 18.18 0.07 14.08
C ASP A 345 17.08 -0.95 13.79
N VAL A 346 17.48 -2.06 13.16
CA VAL A 346 16.63 -3.20 12.79
C VAL A 346 17.14 -4.52 13.39
N SER A 347 18.15 -4.47 14.26
CA SER A 347 18.79 -5.64 14.88
C SER A 347 17.80 -6.59 15.55
N GLU A 348 16.84 -6.06 16.32
CA GLU A 348 15.79 -6.86 16.97
C GLU A 348 14.90 -7.59 15.97
N ARG A 349 14.58 -6.95 14.84
CA ARG A 349 13.75 -7.52 13.78
C ARG A 349 14.50 -8.63 13.03
N ILE A 350 15.80 -8.46 12.81
CA ILE A 350 16.68 -9.50 12.25
C ILE A 350 16.77 -10.69 13.21
N ALA A 351 16.99 -10.44 14.50
CA ALA A 351 17.07 -11.49 15.52
C ALA A 351 15.74 -12.27 15.65
N LEU A 352 14.60 -11.58 15.51
CA LEU A 352 13.28 -12.20 15.45
C LEU A 352 13.15 -13.13 14.23
N ARG A 353 13.53 -12.66 13.03
CA ARG A 353 13.51 -13.47 11.80
C ARG A 353 14.35 -14.74 11.95
N GLN A 354 15.53 -14.63 12.56
CA GLN A 354 16.40 -15.78 12.84
C GLN A 354 15.78 -16.76 13.84
N ARG A 355 15.22 -16.25 14.94
CA ARG A 355 14.59 -17.07 15.99
C ARG A 355 13.41 -17.89 15.46
N LEU A 356 12.60 -17.28 14.60
CA LEU A 356 11.44 -17.93 13.98
C LEU A 356 11.82 -18.85 12.80
N GLN A 357 13.11 -18.91 12.43
CA GLN A 357 13.62 -19.73 11.32
C GLN A 357 12.87 -19.47 10.00
N CYS A 358 12.61 -18.19 9.72
CA CYS A 358 11.81 -17.81 8.57
C CYS A 358 12.54 -18.14 7.25
N ARG A 359 11.75 -18.47 6.22
CA ARG A 359 12.20 -18.73 4.86
C ARG A 359 12.79 -17.46 4.22
N SER A 360 13.47 -17.64 3.09
CA SER A 360 14.05 -16.52 2.32
C SER A 360 12.98 -15.76 1.53
N PHE A 361 13.32 -14.54 1.13
CA PHE A 361 12.48 -13.73 0.27
C PHE A 361 12.35 -14.34 -1.14
N LYS A 362 13.39 -15.04 -1.61
CA LYS A 362 13.32 -15.83 -2.83
C LYS A 362 12.19 -16.86 -2.76
N TRP A 363 12.09 -17.59 -1.65
CA TRP A 363 11.00 -18.54 -1.45
C TRP A 363 9.64 -17.85 -1.46
N TYR A 364 9.53 -16.67 -0.83
CA TYR A 364 8.30 -15.86 -0.83
C TYR A 364 7.87 -15.49 -2.26
N LEU A 365 8.78 -14.98 -3.09
CA LEU A 365 8.47 -14.67 -4.49
C LEU A 365 8.05 -15.92 -5.27
N GLU A 366 8.76 -17.04 -5.14
CA GLU A 366 8.46 -18.26 -5.90
C GLU A 366 7.16 -18.94 -5.48
N ASN A 367 6.76 -18.83 -4.21
CA ASN A 367 5.66 -19.63 -3.66
C ASN A 367 4.42 -18.80 -3.35
N VAL A 368 4.57 -17.51 -3.04
CA VAL A 368 3.52 -16.62 -2.52
C VAL A 368 3.16 -15.53 -3.51
N TYR A 369 4.16 -14.88 -4.13
CA TYR A 369 3.92 -13.77 -5.06
C TYR A 369 4.72 -13.91 -6.38
N PRO A 370 4.51 -14.99 -7.14
CA PRO A 370 5.28 -15.28 -8.35
C PRO A 370 5.03 -14.29 -9.50
N GLU A 371 3.93 -13.54 -9.44
CA GLU A 371 3.57 -12.51 -10.41
C GLU A 371 4.39 -11.24 -10.27
N MET A 372 5.05 -11.02 -9.13
CA MET A 372 5.86 -9.82 -8.87
C MET A 372 7.08 -9.79 -9.80
N ARG A 373 7.22 -8.73 -10.59
CA ARG A 373 8.30 -8.62 -11.59
C ARG A 373 9.65 -8.43 -10.90
N VAL A 374 10.72 -9.08 -11.37
CA VAL A 374 12.06 -9.02 -10.75
C VAL A 374 13.09 -8.45 -11.74
N TYR A 375 14.07 -7.69 -11.23
CA TYR A 375 15.07 -6.92 -11.98
C TYR A 375 16.53 -7.29 -11.62
N ASN A 376 16.79 -8.59 -11.45
CA ASN A 376 18.09 -9.13 -11.01
C ASN A 376 19.27 -8.83 -11.96
N ASN A 377 18.99 -8.50 -13.22
CA ASN A 377 20.00 -8.18 -14.22
C ASN A 377 20.42 -6.69 -14.21
N THR A 378 19.89 -5.87 -13.29
CA THR A 378 20.24 -4.44 -13.19
C THR A 378 21.65 -4.25 -12.62
N VAL A 379 22.46 -3.46 -13.31
CA VAL A 379 23.84 -3.13 -12.91
C VAL A 379 23.90 -1.78 -12.20
N THR A 380 23.29 -0.77 -12.82
CA THR A 380 23.26 0.63 -12.33
C THR A 380 21.90 1.25 -12.63
N TYR A 381 21.52 2.23 -11.81
CA TYR A 381 20.22 2.87 -11.91
C TYR A 381 20.21 4.31 -11.37
N GLY A 382 19.12 5.01 -11.60
CA GLY A 382 18.85 6.35 -11.10
C GLY A 382 18.96 7.41 -12.17
N GLU A 383 19.22 8.65 -11.74
CA GLU A 383 19.37 9.78 -12.64
C GLU A 383 20.54 9.59 -13.60
N VAL A 384 20.32 9.93 -14.87
CA VAL A 384 21.35 9.86 -15.92
C VAL A 384 21.67 11.26 -16.40
N ARG A 385 22.91 11.69 -16.13
CA ARG A 385 23.37 13.06 -16.39
C ARG A 385 24.43 13.09 -17.47
N ASN A 386 24.41 14.13 -18.29
CA ASN A 386 25.41 14.38 -19.32
C ASN A 386 26.38 15.48 -18.88
N SER A 387 27.66 15.32 -19.21
CA SER A 387 28.71 16.30 -18.88
C SER A 387 28.51 17.70 -19.48
N LYS A 388 27.80 17.84 -20.60
CA LYS A 388 27.47 19.13 -21.24
C LYS A 388 26.18 19.76 -20.71
N ALA A 389 25.39 19.04 -19.92
CA ALA A 389 24.10 19.48 -19.41
C ALA A 389 23.88 18.98 -17.98
N SER A 390 24.75 19.37 -17.05
CA SER A 390 24.81 18.81 -15.69
C SER A 390 23.55 19.05 -14.84
N GLY A 391 22.75 20.08 -15.16
CA GLY A 391 21.46 20.37 -14.52
C GLY A 391 20.26 19.65 -15.13
N TYR A 392 20.47 18.88 -16.21
CA TYR A 392 19.42 18.16 -16.94
C TYR A 392 19.68 16.66 -16.91
N CYS A 393 18.61 15.91 -16.77
CA CYS A 393 18.61 14.46 -16.67
C CYS A 393 17.87 13.87 -17.86
N LEU A 394 18.28 12.67 -18.27
CA LEU A 394 17.49 11.84 -19.17
C LEU A 394 16.15 11.53 -18.48
N ASP A 395 15.06 11.77 -19.20
CA ASP A 395 13.72 11.69 -18.66
C ASP A 395 12.81 10.94 -19.65
N GLN A 396 11.90 10.14 -19.11
CA GLN A 396 10.87 9.45 -19.88
C GLN A 396 9.96 10.45 -20.63
N GLY A 397 9.73 11.65 -20.08
CA GLY A 397 8.73 12.58 -20.60
C GLY A 397 7.30 12.11 -20.29
N ALA A 398 6.34 12.58 -21.08
CA ALA A 398 4.95 12.15 -20.95
C ALA A 398 4.81 10.65 -21.26
N GLU A 399 4.00 9.93 -20.49
CA GLU A 399 3.88 8.47 -20.62
C GLU A 399 3.37 8.02 -22.01
N GLU A 400 2.54 8.84 -22.64
CA GLU A 400 1.99 8.65 -23.98
C GLU A 400 2.99 8.99 -25.11
N ASP A 401 4.06 9.73 -24.82
CA ASP A 401 5.08 10.06 -25.80
C ASP A 401 6.15 8.95 -25.84
N ASP A 402 6.39 8.40 -27.02
CA ASP A 402 7.41 7.37 -27.26
C ASP A 402 8.79 8.01 -27.51
N LYS A 403 9.07 9.15 -26.88
CA LYS A 403 10.32 9.91 -27.04
C LYS A 403 10.90 10.27 -25.69
N ALA A 404 12.13 9.81 -25.45
CA ALA A 404 12.90 10.26 -24.30
C ALA A 404 13.32 11.73 -24.48
N ILE A 405 13.31 12.48 -23.39
CA ILE A 405 13.65 13.90 -23.37
C ILE A 405 14.80 14.20 -22.41
N LEU A 406 15.27 15.45 -22.43
CA LEU A 406 16.06 16.03 -21.36
C LEU A 406 15.19 16.99 -20.57
N TYR A 407 15.22 16.86 -19.25
CA TYR A 407 14.44 17.69 -18.35
C TYR A 407 15.26 18.09 -17.12
N PRO A 408 14.99 19.24 -16.47
CA PRO A 408 15.66 19.58 -15.22
C PRO A 408 15.64 18.42 -14.22
N CYS A 409 16.80 18.11 -13.64
CA CYS A 409 16.91 16.98 -12.72
C CYS A 409 16.05 17.21 -11.46
N HIS A 410 15.07 16.32 -11.23
CA HIS A 410 14.21 16.31 -10.06
C HIS A 410 14.19 14.96 -9.33
N GLY A 411 14.77 13.91 -9.90
CA GLY A 411 14.98 12.62 -9.24
C GLY A 411 13.71 11.80 -8.96
N MET A 412 12.59 12.17 -9.58
CA MET A 412 11.31 11.44 -9.48
C MET A 412 11.28 10.26 -10.48
N SER A 413 10.21 9.48 -10.45
CA SER A 413 10.09 8.20 -11.19
C SER A 413 10.33 8.31 -12.70
N SER A 414 9.97 9.41 -13.36
CA SER A 414 10.22 9.60 -14.81
C SER A 414 11.71 9.69 -15.16
N GLN A 415 12.57 10.04 -14.18
CA GLN A 415 14.03 10.14 -14.31
C GLN A 415 14.76 8.91 -13.76
N LEU A 416 14.01 7.89 -13.33
CA LEU A 416 14.60 6.61 -12.96
C LEU A 416 14.98 5.86 -14.24
N VAL A 417 16.28 5.70 -14.46
CA VAL A 417 16.79 4.87 -15.55
C VAL A 417 17.44 3.63 -14.96
N ARG A 418 17.27 2.48 -15.60
CA ARG A 418 17.97 1.24 -15.28
C ARG A 418 18.83 0.80 -16.46
N TYR A 419 20.05 0.39 -16.17
CA TYR A 419 20.94 -0.25 -17.13
C TYR A 419 21.13 -1.72 -16.76
N SER A 420 20.75 -2.62 -17.67
CA SER A 420 20.90 -4.07 -17.48
C SER A 420 22.27 -4.57 -17.90
N SER A 421 22.64 -5.76 -17.41
CA SER A 421 23.85 -6.48 -17.83
C SER A 421 23.87 -6.87 -19.31
N GLU A 422 22.71 -6.97 -19.98
CA GLU A 422 22.67 -7.16 -21.44
C GLU A 422 22.87 -5.86 -22.22
N GLY A 423 22.96 -4.71 -21.55
CA GLY A 423 23.13 -3.41 -22.17
C GLY A 423 21.82 -2.69 -22.49
N VAL A 424 20.73 -2.97 -21.79
CA VAL A 424 19.43 -2.34 -22.04
C VAL A 424 19.25 -1.13 -21.11
N LEU A 425 18.89 0.02 -21.67
CA LEU A 425 18.47 1.21 -20.91
C LEU A 425 16.94 1.28 -20.85
N GLN A 426 16.36 1.20 -19.65
CA GLN A 426 14.91 1.36 -19.45
C GLN A 426 14.62 2.62 -18.64
N LEU A 427 13.65 3.42 -19.06
CA LEU A 427 13.30 4.71 -18.44
C LEU A 427 11.90 4.65 -17.83
N GLY A 428 11.77 5.15 -16.61
CA GLY A 428 10.50 5.26 -15.90
C GLY A 428 10.39 4.41 -14.64
N PRO A 429 9.22 4.43 -13.97
CA PRO A 429 8.97 3.63 -12.78
C PRO A 429 9.11 2.13 -13.06
N LEU A 430 9.44 1.37 -12.00
CA LEU A 430 9.44 -0.09 -12.08
C LEU A 430 8.01 -0.61 -12.27
N GLY A 431 7.81 -1.48 -13.25
CA GLY A 431 6.61 -2.30 -13.36
C GLY A 431 6.40 -3.14 -12.08
N SER A 432 5.14 -3.31 -11.69
CA SER A 432 4.77 -4.03 -10.46
C SER A 432 4.68 -5.54 -10.67
N THR A 433 3.87 -5.98 -11.63
CA THR A 433 3.63 -7.41 -11.92
C THR A 433 3.99 -7.77 -13.36
N ALA A 434 4.08 -9.07 -13.64
CA ALA A 434 4.30 -9.59 -14.99
C ALA A 434 3.16 -9.23 -15.97
N PHE A 435 1.96 -8.99 -15.46
CA PHE A 435 0.77 -8.67 -16.26
C PHE A 435 0.59 -7.18 -16.56
N LEU A 436 1.28 -6.32 -15.84
CA LEU A 436 1.25 -4.87 -16.03
C LEU A 436 2.46 -4.41 -16.86
N PRO A 437 2.33 -3.28 -17.60
CA PRO A 437 3.43 -2.73 -18.37
C PRO A 437 4.67 -2.45 -17.50
N ASP A 438 5.86 -2.76 -18.05
CA ASP A 438 7.15 -2.37 -17.48
C ASP A 438 7.65 -1.07 -18.12
N SER A 439 8.75 -0.51 -17.59
CA SER A 439 9.39 0.66 -18.18
C SER A 439 9.91 0.40 -19.60
N LYS A 440 9.75 1.42 -20.46
CA LYS A 440 10.10 1.36 -21.88
C LYS A 440 11.62 1.35 -22.07
N CYS A 441 12.08 0.60 -23.06
CA CYS A 441 13.46 0.57 -23.52
C CYS A 441 13.78 1.81 -24.37
N LEU A 442 14.97 2.38 -24.18
CA LEU A 442 15.56 3.36 -25.08
C LEU A 442 16.03 2.67 -26.36
N VAL A 443 15.59 3.17 -27.51
CA VAL A 443 15.81 2.54 -28.83
C VAL A 443 16.41 3.53 -29.80
N ASP A 444 17.44 3.06 -30.50
CA ASP A 444 17.97 3.69 -31.71
C ASP A 444 17.34 3.04 -32.95
N ASP A 445 16.49 3.77 -33.67
CA ASP A 445 15.81 3.28 -34.86
C ASP A 445 16.72 3.22 -36.12
N GLY A 446 17.94 3.76 -36.03
CA GLY A 446 18.92 3.83 -37.13
C GLY A 446 18.62 4.88 -38.21
N LYS A 447 17.49 5.59 -38.12
CA LYS A 447 17.01 6.53 -39.16
C LYS A 447 16.84 7.94 -38.61
N GLY A 448 16.24 8.06 -37.45
CA GLY A 448 16.01 9.30 -36.74
C GLY A 448 17.25 9.80 -36.01
N ARG A 449 17.20 11.09 -35.64
CA ARG A 449 18.14 11.70 -34.69
C ARG A 449 17.60 11.72 -33.27
N THR A 450 16.32 11.40 -33.04
CA THR A 450 15.70 11.41 -31.71
C THR A 450 15.60 9.97 -31.22
N PRO A 451 16.09 9.66 -30.00
CA PRO A 451 15.90 8.33 -29.44
C PRO A 451 14.42 8.09 -29.13
N THR A 452 13.96 6.86 -29.30
CA THR A 452 12.56 6.49 -29.02
C THR A 452 12.46 5.59 -27.80
N LEU A 453 11.31 5.61 -27.14
CA LEU A 453 10.95 4.72 -26.07
C LEU A 453 9.94 3.71 -26.59
N LYS A 454 10.22 2.42 -26.42
CA LYS A 454 9.31 1.34 -26.83
C LYS A 454 9.24 0.28 -25.75
N LYS A 455 8.13 -0.46 -25.68
CA LYS A 455 8.13 -1.69 -24.88
C LYS A 455 9.25 -2.59 -25.39
N CYS A 456 10.03 -3.14 -24.47
CA CYS A 456 11.23 -3.87 -24.83
C CYS A 456 10.95 -5.09 -25.72
N GLU A 457 9.81 -5.74 -25.50
CA GLU A 457 9.30 -6.87 -26.29
C GLU A 457 8.83 -6.48 -27.71
N ASP A 458 8.39 -5.24 -27.92
CA ASP A 458 7.92 -4.73 -29.21
C ASP A 458 9.06 -4.31 -30.16
N VAL A 459 10.31 -4.38 -29.71
CA VAL A 459 11.48 -4.04 -30.52
C VAL A 459 11.80 -5.18 -31.48
N LEU A 460 11.27 -5.10 -32.71
CA LEU A 460 11.42 -6.11 -33.77
C LEU A 460 12.87 -6.52 -34.06
N ARG A 461 13.82 -5.59 -33.96
CA ARG A 461 15.26 -5.85 -34.12
C ARG A 461 15.97 -5.64 -32.78
N PRO A 462 16.27 -6.72 -32.03
CA PRO A 462 16.83 -6.59 -30.68
C PRO A 462 18.11 -5.76 -30.59
N ALA A 463 18.94 -5.73 -31.64
CA ALA A 463 20.15 -4.90 -31.69
C ALA A 463 19.88 -3.42 -31.37
N GLN A 464 18.71 -2.90 -31.77
CA GLN A 464 18.34 -1.48 -31.64
C GLN A 464 18.14 -0.99 -30.20
N ARG A 465 17.95 -1.90 -29.24
CA ARG A 465 17.74 -1.56 -27.83
C ARG A 465 19.00 -1.75 -26.96
N PHE A 466 20.10 -2.23 -27.55
CA PHE A 466 21.33 -2.49 -26.82
C PHE A 466 22.31 -1.33 -26.92
N TRP A 467 22.87 -0.98 -25.77
CA TRP A 467 23.76 0.14 -25.56
C TRP A 467 24.99 -0.31 -24.78
N ASP A 468 26.17 0.09 -25.24
CA ASP A 468 27.40 0.02 -24.46
C ASP A 468 27.53 1.28 -23.60
N PHE A 469 27.74 1.08 -22.31
CA PHE A 469 27.89 2.14 -21.33
C PHE A 469 28.98 1.79 -20.33
N THR A 470 29.82 2.79 -20.02
CA THR A 470 30.75 2.79 -18.89
C THR A 470 30.63 4.11 -18.14
N GLN A 471 30.85 4.10 -16.83
CA GLN A 471 30.73 5.31 -16.02
C GLN A 471 31.67 6.41 -16.53
N ASN A 472 31.15 7.62 -16.73
CA ASN A 472 31.88 8.74 -17.34
C ASN A 472 32.34 8.49 -18.79
N GLY A 473 31.75 7.51 -19.47
CA GLY A 473 31.94 7.21 -20.88
C GLY A 473 30.74 7.63 -21.74
N PRO A 474 30.81 7.41 -23.06
CA PRO A 474 29.66 7.56 -23.95
C PRO A 474 28.62 6.46 -23.72
N ILE A 475 27.39 6.70 -24.16
CA ILE A 475 26.34 5.68 -24.33
C ILE A 475 26.25 5.40 -25.82
N ILE A 476 26.68 4.21 -26.27
CA ILE A 476 26.84 3.85 -27.69
C ILE A 476 25.83 2.79 -28.09
N SER A 477 25.05 3.04 -29.15
CA SER A 477 24.16 2.07 -29.78
C SER A 477 24.99 0.93 -30.39
N ARG A 478 24.73 -0.32 -29.96
CA ARG A 478 25.45 -1.50 -30.50
C ARG A 478 25.09 -1.80 -31.95
N ASP A 479 23.90 -1.39 -32.39
CA ASP A 479 23.43 -1.61 -33.77
C ASP A 479 24.13 -0.66 -34.76
N THR A 480 24.20 0.63 -34.43
CA THR A 480 24.63 1.65 -35.40
C THR A 480 25.98 2.29 -35.06
N GLY A 481 26.55 2.03 -33.89
CA GLY A 481 27.76 2.71 -33.39
C GLY A 481 27.57 4.21 -33.11
N ARG A 482 26.33 4.70 -33.06
CA ARG A 482 26.02 6.10 -32.76
C ARG A 482 25.93 6.33 -31.25
N CYS A 483 26.18 7.54 -30.80
CA CYS A 483 26.10 7.92 -29.40
C CYS A 483 24.82 8.67 -29.07
N LEU A 484 24.28 8.41 -27.88
CA LEU A 484 23.33 9.29 -27.22
C LEU A 484 24.07 10.56 -26.78
N GLU A 485 23.60 11.72 -27.22
CA GLU A 485 24.29 13.00 -27.08
C GLU A 485 23.29 14.12 -26.79
N VAL A 486 23.79 15.22 -26.23
CA VAL A 486 23.04 16.46 -26.01
C VAL A 486 23.54 17.53 -26.96
N GLU A 487 22.62 18.23 -27.62
CA GLU A 487 22.94 19.38 -28.47
C GLU A 487 22.11 20.61 -28.10
N MET A 488 22.63 21.79 -28.42
CA MET A 488 21.86 23.02 -28.30
C MET A 488 20.87 23.14 -29.48
N SER A 489 19.63 23.49 -29.19
CA SER A 489 18.57 23.63 -30.20
C SER A 489 17.64 24.77 -29.82
N LYS A 490 17.41 25.72 -30.74
CA LYS A 490 16.48 26.85 -30.52
C LYS A 490 15.03 26.40 -30.40
N ASP A 491 14.69 25.27 -31.01
CA ASP A 491 13.33 24.71 -31.04
C ASP A 491 13.02 23.80 -29.84
N ALA A 492 13.92 23.69 -28.86
CA ALA A 492 13.74 22.85 -27.68
C ALA A 492 13.32 23.66 -26.45
N ASN A 493 12.43 23.11 -25.62
CA ASN A 493 11.82 23.78 -24.46
C ASN A 493 12.82 24.34 -23.43
N PHE A 494 14.09 23.90 -23.45
CA PHE A 494 15.16 24.39 -22.59
C PHE A 494 16.45 24.72 -23.35
N GLY A 495 16.36 24.93 -24.66
CA GLY A 495 17.54 25.16 -25.51
C GLY A 495 18.43 23.91 -25.70
N LEU A 496 18.06 22.76 -25.14
CA LEU A 496 18.79 21.50 -25.19
C LEU A 496 17.91 20.39 -25.78
N ARG A 497 18.49 19.58 -26.66
CA ARG A 497 17.82 18.45 -27.30
C ARG A 497 18.63 17.17 -27.12
N LEU A 498 17.94 16.10 -26.77
CA LEU A 498 18.49 14.75 -26.74
C LEU A 498 18.53 14.19 -28.17
N VAL A 499 19.70 13.70 -28.60
CA VAL A 499 19.90 13.18 -29.96
C VAL A 499 20.74 11.92 -29.99
N VAL A 500 20.60 11.14 -31.06
CA VAL A 500 21.46 10.00 -31.41
C VAL A 500 22.23 10.33 -32.68
N GLN A 501 23.55 10.45 -32.57
CA GLN A 501 24.42 10.93 -33.65
C GLN A 501 25.84 10.36 -33.56
N ARG A 502 26.74 10.79 -34.46
CA ARG A 502 28.15 10.41 -34.36
C ARG A 502 28.73 10.88 -33.02
N CYS A 503 29.45 9.99 -32.35
CA CYS A 503 30.06 10.25 -31.05
C CYS A 503 30.99 11.48 -31.09
N SER A 504 30.75 12.44 -30.20
CA SER A 504 31.57 13.64 -30.02
C SER A 504 32.39 13.63 -28.74
N GLY A 505 32.36 12.51 -27.99
CA GLY A 505 33.07 12.35 -26.72
C GLY A 505 32.30 12.83 -25.50
N GLN A 506 30.97 12.97 -25.60
CA GLN A 506 30.14 13.28 -24.44
C GLN A 506 30.14 12.14 -23.42
N LYS A 507 30.09 12.52 -22.14
CA LYS A 507 30.18 11.59 -21.03
C LYS A 507 28.87 11.55 -20.28
N TRP A 508 28.40 10.34 -20.00
CA TRP A 508 27.20 10.09 -19.22
C TRP A 508 27.56 9.45 -17.88
N MET A 509 26.74 9.73 -16.89
CA MET A 509 26.87 9.21 -15.55
C MET A 509 25.50 8.71 -15.10
N ILE A 510 25.44 7.47 -14.60
CA ILE A 510 24.26 6.95 -13.90
C ILE A 510 24.57 6.97 -12.40
N ARG A 511 23.62 7.51 -11.61
CA ARG A 511 23.86 7.91 -10.22
C ARG A 511 24.20 6.74 -9.28
N ASN A 512 23.44 5.64 -9.31
CA ASN A 512 23.49 4.58 -8.30
C ASN A 512 23.98 3.24 -8.88
N TRP A 513 24.62 2.40 -8.06
CA TRP A 513 25.14 1.09 -8.46
C TRP A 513 24.63 -0.01 -7.52
N ILE A 514 24.24 -1.17 -8.08
CA ILE A 514 23.69 -2.29 -7.29
C ILE A 514 24.82 -3.01 -6.53
N LYS A 515 25.92 -3.29 -7.22
CA LYS A 515 27.19 -3.75 -6.64
C LYS A 515 28.28 -2.92 -7.29
N HIS A 516 29.15 -2.29 -6.50
CA HIS A 516 30.37 -1.72 -7.06
C HIS A 516 31.13 -2.89 -7.71
N GLY A 517 31.37 -2.80 -9.02
CA GLY A 517 32.43 -3.59 -9.61
C GLY A 517 33.67 -3.32 -8.76
N ARG A 518 34.28 -4.37 -8.20
CA ARG A 518 35.66 -4.27 -7.73
C ARG A 518 36.46 -3.91 -8.98
N HIS A 519 36.72 -2.62 -9.16
CA HIS A 519 37.61 -2.12 -10.19
C HIS A 519 39.05 -2.47 -9.83
#